data_AF-G7E501-F1
#
_entry.id   AF-G7E501-F1
#
_cell.length_a   1.000
_cell.length_b   1.000
_cell.length_c   1.000
_cell.angle_alpha   90.00
_cell.angle_beta   90.00
_cell.angle_gamma   90.00
#
_symmetry.space_group_name_H-M   'P 1'
#
loop_
_entity.id
_entity.type
_entity.pdbx_description
1 polymer ?
#
loop_
_entity_poly.entity_id
_entity_poly.type
_entity_poly.pdbx_seq_one_letter_code
_entity_poly.pdbx_strand_id
1 'polypeptide(L)'
;MLVSLHSHSGEFCRHASGSLEEVVESAIAKGFKVYGLSEHVHRFDMRDLYPEEAGITLEDLSATFERFTMMSNHLKAKYADKIELLVGMETENIRQGDMQRTLDVLKHHSDRIDYLVGSVHHVNGIPIDFDRPTYERCLVSLAGDDIAARQRSLFEQYFDAQHEVIQQLQPEVIGHFDLCRLWDPQISFRDSPTVWHRIERNVKAAVSYGALFEVNAAAFRKGWTTAYPGPDILQLIMSLGGRLTLSDDSHGPHAVGLHYEDAIRYLRSYRVDNLWYLSMLAQSRSLGDQRQSLAVYKEITGSMTVDRSRREREASGNLQGKAMVEHRMQGLIIPVLRRRTPPHSDIRR
;
A
#
# COMPACT_ATOMS: atom_id res chain seq x y z
N MET A 1 -9.26 -8.54 13.91
CA MET A 1 -9.76 -8.99 12.60
C MET A 1 -8.69 -8.64 11.57
N LEU A 2 -8.33 -9.57 10.67
CA LEU A 2 -7.38 -9.30 9.59
C LEU A 2 -8.15 -9.02 8.30
N VAL A 3 -7.77 -7.92 7.62
CA VAL A 3 -8.35 -7.46 6.36
C VAL A 3 -7.22 -7.00 5.44
N SER A 4 -7.34 -7.27 4.14
CA SER A 4 -6.54 -6.62 3.09
C SER A 4 -7.49 -6.23 1.96
N LEU A 5 -7.32 -5.08 1.35
CA LEU A 5 -8.12 -4.63 0.19
C LEU A 5 -7.25 -4.36 -1.05
N HIS A 6 -6.04 -4.91 -1.08
CA HIS A 6 -5.13 -4.74 -2.21
C HIS A 6 -4.24 -5.98 -2.35
N SER A 7 -4.44 -6.75 -3.42
CA SER A 7 -3.62 -7.92 -3.72
C SER A 7 -3.62 -8.29 -5.21
N HIS A 8 -2.56 -8.99 -5.60
CA HIS A 8 -2.24 -9.45 -6.94
C HIS A 8 -1.74 -10.90 -6.94
N SER A 9 -1.80 -11.54 -8.10
CA SER A 9 -1.45 -12.94 -8.33
C SER A 9 -0.65 -13.11 -9.63
N GLY A 10 0.26 -14.09 -9.66
CA GLY A 10 1.08 -14.37 -10.85
C GLY A 10 0.30 -14.86 -12.06
N GLU A 11 -0.91 -15.38 -11.83
CA GLU A 11 -1.82 -15.83 -12.90
C GLU A 11 -2.31 -14.68 -13.78
N PHE A 12 -2.41 -13.46 -13.23
CA PHE A 12 -2.96 -12.29 -13.92
C PHE A 12 -2.04 -11.06 -13.93
N CYS A 13 -1.01 -11.03 -13.09
CA CYS A 13 0.02 -9.99 -13.05
C CYS A 13 1.43 -10.58 -13.25
N ARG A 14 2.18 -10.07 -14.24
CA ARG A 14 3.48 -10.65 -14.65
C ARG A 14 4.63 -10.42 -13.67
N HIS A 15 4.51 -9.46 -12.77
CA HIS A 15 5.47 -9.22 -11.68
C HIS A 15 4.97 -9.76 -10.33
N ALA A 16 3.92 -10.58 -10.33
CA ALA A 16 3.45 -11.36 -9.20
C ALA A 16 3.78 -12.85 -9.36
N SER A 17 3.39 -13.66 -8.38
CA SER A 17 3.65 -15.11 -8.36
C SER A 17 2.45 -15.91 -7.85
N GLY A 18 2.41 -17.21 -8.17
CA GLY A 18 1.33 -18.12 -7.76
C GLY A 18 -0.01 -17.89 -8.46
N SER A 19 -0.95 -18.80 -8.26
CA SER A 19 -2.32 -18.65 -8.76
C SER A 19 -3.14 -17.72 -7.87
N LEU A 20 -4.25 -17.19 -8.40
CA LEU A 20 -5.17 -16.39 -7.59
C LEU A 20 -5.78 -17.20 -6.44
N GLU A 21 -6.03 -18.49 -6.68
CA GLU A 21 -6.54 -19.40 -5.66
C GLU A 21 -5.52 -19.65 -4.54
N GLU A 22 -4.23 -19.81 -4.85
CA GLU A 22 -3.18 -19.95 -3.84
C GLU A 22 -3.07 -18.69 -2.94
N VAL A 23 -3.32 -17.50 -3.51
CA VAL A 23 -3.40 -16.25 -2.73
C VAL A 23 -4.57 -16.31 -1.74
N VAL A 24 -5.76 -16.70 -2.21
CA VAL A 24 -6.97 -16.85 -1.37
C VAL A 24 -6.75 -17.89 -0.26
N GLU A 25 -6.16 -19.03 -0.58
CA GLU A 25 -5.87 -20.09 0.39
C GLU A 25 -4.87 -19.63 1.47
N SER A 26 -3.84 -18.87 1.07
CA SER A 26 -2.90 -18.24 2.01
C SER A 26 -3.60 -17.24 2.93
N ALA A 27 -4.52 -16.43 2.41
CA ALA A 27 -5.32 -15.48 3.20
C ALA A 27 -6.21 -16.22 4.22
N ILE A 28 -6.89 -17.29 3.80
CA ILE A 28 -7.70 -18.14 4.69
C ILE A 28 -6.82 -18.76 5.78
N ALA A 29 -5.67 -19.33 5.42
CA ALA A 29 -4.74 -19.96 6.36
C ALA A 29 -4.21 -18.97 7.40
N LYS A 30 -3.99 -17.71 7.02
CA LYS A 30 -3.58 -16.61 7.91
C LYS A 30 -4.73 -16.00 8.71
N GLY A 31 -5.97 -16.45 8.49
CA GLY A 31 -7.14 -16.04 9.25
C GLY A 31 -7.71 -14.67 8.84
N PHE A 32 -7.46 -14.24 7.60
CA PHE A 32 -8.15 -13.08 7.03
C PHE A 32 -9.66 -13.31 7.01
N LYS A 33 -10.40 -12.24 7.31
CA LYS A 33 -11.87 -12.25 7.33
C LYS A 33 -12.46 -11.57 6.11
N VAL A 34 -11.79 -10.52 5.64
CA VAL A 34 -12.08 -9.86 4.36
C VAL A 34 -10.79 -9.79 3.56
N TYR A 35 -10.86 -10.11 2.27
CA TYR A 35 -9.71 -10.02 1.38
C TYR A 35 -10.12 -9.50 0.00
N GLY A 36 -9.45 -8.46 -0.45
CA GLY A 36 -9.65 -7.84 -1.74
C GLY A 36 -8.74 -8.44 -2.80
N LEU A 37 -9.31 -8.91 -3.90
CA LEU A 37 -8.61 -9.34 -5.10
C LEU A 37 -8.65 -8.18 -6.10
N SER A 38 -7.53 -7.53 -6.39
CA SER A 38 -7.53 -6.19 -7.01
C SER A 38 -6.45 -6.05 -8.08
N GLU A 39 -6.41 -6.97 -9.04
CA GLU A 39 -5.44 -6.92 -10.14
C GLU A 39 -5.45 -5.56 -10.85
N HIS A 40 -4.31 -5.21 -11.43
CA HIS A 40 -4.18 -4.01 -12.26
C HIS A 40 -5.19 -4.03 -13.42
N VAL A 41 -5.83 -2.89 -13.67
CA VAL A 41 -6.56 -2.68 -14.92
C VAL A 41 -5.58 -2.81 -16.10
N HIS A 42 -6.03 -3.45 -17.18
CA HIS A 42 -5.20 -3.65 -18.36
C HIS A 42 -4.78 -2.31 -19.01
N ARG A 43 -3.63 -2.32 -19.71
CA ARG A 43 -3.12 -1.15 -20.42
C ARG A 43 -4.03 -0.77 -21.58
N PHE A 44 -4.08 0.52 -21.89
CA PHE A 44 -4.88 1.06 -22.98
C PHE A 44 -4.07 1.54 -24.19
N ASP A 45 -2.74 1.50 -24.11
CA ASP A 45 -1.83 1.95 -25.16
C ASP A 45 -0.57 1.09 -25.16
N MET A 46 -0.09 0.71 -26.35
CA MET A 46 1.09 -0.16 -26.52
C MET A 46 2.38 0.50 -25.99
N ARG A 47 2.41 1.82 -25.82
CA ARG A 47 3.55 2.55 -25.25
C ARG A 47 3.70 2.36 -23.74
N ASP A 48 2.65 1.87 -23.09
CA ASP A 48 2.57 1.76 -21.62
C ASP A 48 2.80 0.31 -21.14
N LEU A 49 3.23 -0.57 -22.03
CA LEU A 49 3.63 -1.93 -21.68
C LEU A 49 4.91 -1.90 -20.84
N TYR A 50 4.90 -2.65 -19.74
CA TYR A 50 6.11 -2.92 -18.99
C TYR A 50 7.08 -3.82 -19.78
N PRO A 51 8.38 -3.82 -19.44
CA PRO A 51 9.35 -4.71 -20.08
C PRO A 51 8.94 -6.19 -20.08
N GLU A 52 8.33 -6.67 -19.00
CA GLU A 52 7.82 -8.05 -18.88
C GLU A 52 6.55 -8.33 -19.72
N GLU A 53 5.92 -7.28 -20.22
CA GLU A 53 4.75 -7.33 -21.11
C GLU A 53 5.14 -7.21 -22.59
N ALA A 54 6.44 -7.16 -22.90
CA ALA A 54 6.93 -7.07 -24.27
C ALA A 54 6.39 -8.23 -25.14
N GLY A 55 5.78 -7.87 -26.27
CA GLY A 55 5.20 -8.82 -27.22
C GLY A 55 3.77 -9.25 -26.91
N ILE A 56 3.14 -8.71 -25.86
CA ILE A 56 1.71 -8.90 -25.56
C ILE A 56 0.90 -7.81 -26.26
N THR A 57 -0.27 -8.17 -26.78
CA THR A 57 -1.21 -7.20 -27.37
C THR A 57 -2.14 -6.59 -26.32
N LEU A 58 -2.78 -5.45 -26.62
CA LEU A 58 -3.79 -4.88 -25.72
C LEU A 58 -4.99 -5.83 -25.55
N GLU A 59 -5.32 -6.58 -26.60
CA GLU A 59 -6.36 -7.60 -26.60
C GLU A 59 -6.02 -8.75 -25.63
N ASP A 60 -4.76 -9.20 -25.60
CA ASP A 60 -4.31 -10.24 -24.68
C ASP A 60 -4.38 -9.78 -23.21
N LEU A 61 -4.00 -8.52 -22.93
CA LEU A 61 -4.10 -7.93 -21.59
C LEU A 61 -5.56 -7.79 -21.16
N SER A 62 -6.42 -7.29 -22.05
CA SER A 62 -7.87 -7.18 -21.82
C SER A 62 -8.51 -8.56 -21.57
N ALA A 63 -8.15 -9.57 -22.37
CA ALA A 63 -8.60 -10.94 -22.18
C ALA A 63 -8.08 -11.55 -20.86
N THR A 64 -6.87 -11.16 -20.42
CA THR A 64 -6.32 -11.57 -19.12
C THR A 64 -7.12 -10.98 -17.96
N PHE A 65 -7.48 -9.69 -18.06
CA PHE A 65 -8.35 -9.04 -17.09
C PHE A 65 -9.76 -9.67 -17.07
N GLU A 66 -10.34 -10.02 -18.22
CA GLU A 66 -11.63 -10.74 -18.28
C GLU A 66 -11.54 -12.09 -17.54
N ARG A 67 -10.46 -12.87 -17.75
CA ARG A 67 -10.23 -14.13 -17.02
C ARG A 67 -10.09 -13.91 -15.52
N PHE A 68 -9.41 -12.84 -15.10
CA PHE A 68 -9.32 -12.45 -13.69
C PHE A 68 -10.72 -12.20 -13.11
N THR A 69 -11.58 -11.40 -13.76
CA THR A 69 -12.92 -11.12 -13.22
C THR A 69 -13.78 -12.38 -13.09
N MET A 70 -13.66 -13.34 -14.02
CA MET A 70 -14.35 -14.62 -13.94
C MET A 70 -13.81 -15.50 -12.80
N MET A 71 -12.48 -15.64 -12.69
CA MET A 71 -11.84 -16.48 -11.68
C MET A 71 -12.08 -15.94 -10.27
N SER A 72 -11.87 -14.64 -10.06
CA SER A 72 -12.10 -13.99 -8.77
C SER A 72 -13.56 -14.15 -8.27
N ASN A 73 -14.55 -14.00 -9.15
CA ASN A 73 -15.95 -14.24 -8.81
C ASN A 73 -16.27 -15.72 -8.53
N HIS A 74 -15.64 -16.64 -9.27
CA HIS A 74 -15.73 -18.07 -8.96
C HIS A 74 -15.19 -18.37 -7.55
N LEU A 75 -14.00 -17.85 -7.21
CA LEU A 75 -13.39 -18.03 -5.89
C LEU A 75 -14.21 -17.38 -4.78
N LYS A 76 -14.77 -16.19 -5.03
CA LYS A 76 -15.71 -15.50 -4.13
C LYS A 76 -16.89 -16.39 -3.77
N ALA A 77 -17.50 -17.07 -4.74
CA ALA A 77 -18.57 -18.03 -4.48
C ALA A 77 -18.08 -19.31 -3.79
N LYS A 78 -16.93 -19.87 -4.23
CA LYS A 78 -16.37 -21.12 -3.73
C LYS A 78 -15.98 -21.06 -2.25
N TYR A 79 -15.46 -19.93 -1.79
CA TYR A 79 -14.92 -19.76 -0.43
C TYR A 79 -15.80 -18.89 0.49
N ALA A 80 -17.06 -18.63 0.09
CA ALA A 80 -17.98 -17.74 0.81
C ALA A 80 -18.27 -18.15 2.27
N ASP A 81 -18.08 -19.43 2.62
CA ASP A 81 -18.23 -19.96 3.99
C ASP A 81 -16.96 -19.77 4.86
N LYS A 82 -15.83 -19.39 4.26
CA LYS A 82 -14.52 -19.31 4.93
C LYS A 82 -13.99 -17.88 5.03
N ILE A 83 -14.17 -17.07 3.99
CA ILE A 83 -13.64 -15.71 3.89
C ILE A 83 -14.55 -14.86 3.01
N GLU A 84 -14.70 -13.58 3.36
CA GLU A 84 -15.41 -12.63 2.51
C GLU A 84 -14.42 -12.07 1.48
N LEU A 85 -14.61 -12.44 0.21
CA LEU A 85 -13.81 -11.91 -0.89
C LEU A 85 -14.53 -10.75 -1.56
N LEU A 86 -13.77 -9.69 -1.82
CA LEU A 86 -14.20 -8.56 -2.65
C LEU A 86 -13.38 -8.57 -3.93
N VAL A 87 -14.05 -8.46 -5.07
CA VAL A 87 -13.41 -8.36 -6.38
C VAL A 87 -13.29 -6.89 -6.72
N GLY A 88 -12.08 -6.41 -6.95
CA GLY A 88 -11.81 -5.03 -7.30
C GLY A 88 -10.86 -4.94 -8.49
N MET A 89 -10.49 -3.72 -8.82
CA MET A 89 -9.39 -3.44 -9.75
C MET A 89 -8.56 -2.27 -9.26
N GLU A 90 -7.25 -2.38 -9.44
CA GLU A 90 -6.33 -1.26 -9.24
C GLU A 90 -6.24 -0.40 -10.49
N THR A 91 -6.53 0.89 -10.36
CA THR A 91 -6.62 1.83 -11.48
C THR A 91 -5.27 2.42 -11.85
N GLU A 92 -5.21 3.02 -13.03
CA GLU A 92 -4.02 3.70 -13.56
C GLU A 92 -4.41 5.06 -14.15
N ASN A 93 -3.51 6.04 -14.06
CA ASN A 93 -3.63 7.31 -14.77
C ASN A 93 -2.28 7.66 -15.45
N ILE A 94 -2.12 7.24 -16.71
CA ILE A 94 -0.86 7.38 -17.46
C ILE A 94 -0.98 8.48 -18.51
N ARG A 95 -2.12 8.54 -19.18
CA ARG A 95 -2.38 9.41 -20.33
C ARG A 95 -3.78 10.04 -20.25
N GLN A 96 -3.92 11.16 -20.94
CA GLN A 96 -5.22 11.79 -21.13
C GLN A 96 -6.22 10.79 -21.73
N GLY A 97 -7.39 10.69 -21.11
CA GLY A 97 -8.45 9.77 -21.52
C GLY A 97 -8.44 8.41 -20.82
N ASP A 98 -7.41 8.09 -20.01
CA ASP A 98 -7.37 6.84 -19.25
C ASP A 98 -8.54 6.71 -18.27
N MET A 99 -8.92 7.79 -17.60
CA MET A 99 -10.08 7.79 -16.69
C MET A 99 -11.37 7.35 -17.38
N GLN A 100 -11.64 7.87 -18.59
CA GLN A 100 -12.81 7.46 -19.36
C GLN A 100 -12.71 5.98 -19.77
N ARG A 101 -11.54 5.52 -20.20
CA ARG A 101 -11.31 4.11 -20.57
C ARG A 101 -11.49 3.19 -19.36
N THR A 102 -11.01 3.57 -18.18
CA THR A 102 -11.25 2.85 -16.92
C THR A 102 -12.74 2.79 -16.57
N LEU A 103 -13.49 3.88 -16.77
CA LEU A 103 -14.95 3.88 -16.59
C LEU A 103 -15.66 2.94 -17.57
N ASP A 104 -15.20 2.86 -18.82
CA ASP A 104 -15.75 1.94 -19.82
C ASP A 104 -15.49 0.47 -19.44
N VAL A 105 -14.29 0.16 -18.94
CA VAL A 105 -13.96 -1.17 -18.36
C VAL A 105 -14.87 -1.47 -17.16
N LEU A 106 -14.99 -0.53 -16.22
CA LEU A 106 -15.86 -0.72 -15.06
C LEU A 106 -17.31 -0.95 -15.45
N LYS A 107 -17.81 -0.23 -16.46
CA LYS A 107 -19.16 -0.44 -16.99
C LYS A 107 -19.32 -1.84 -17.57
N HIS A 108 -18.32 -2.32 -18.31
CA HIS A 108 -18.31 -3.65 -18.91
C HIS A 108 -18.36 -4.78 -17.87
N HIS A 109 -17.66 -4.62 -16.74
CA HIS A 109 -17.62 -5.61 -15.64
C HIS A 109 -18.42 -5.18 -14.39
N SER A 110 -19.46 -4.37 -14.58
CA SER A 110 -20.20 -3.73 -13.47
C SER A 110 -20.93 -4.73 -12.56
N ASP A 111 -21.17 -5.95 -13.02
CA ASP A 111 -21.74 -7.07 -12.26
C ASP A 111 -20.68 -7.92 -11.51
N ARG A 112 -19.38 -7.65 -11.74
CA ARG A 112 -18.26 -8.46 -11.26
C ARG A 112 -17.23 -7.71 -10.43
N ILE A 113 -17.20 -6.38 -10.51
CA ILE A 113 -16.29 -5.52 -9.75
C ILE A 113 -17.07 -4.81 -8.63
N ASP A 114 -16.66 -5.07 -7.38
CA ASP A 114 -17.27 -4.51 -6.17
C ASP A 114 -16.69 -3.15 -5.78
N TYR A 115 -15.41 -2.89 -6.04
CA TYR A 115 -14.69 -1.68 -5.60
C TYR A 115 -13.44 -1.37 -6.44
N LEU A 116 -12.90 -0.16 -6.28
CA LEU A 116 -11.66 0.29 -6.90
C LEU A 116 -10.58 0.59 -5.88
N VAL A 117 -9.34 0.26 -6.26
CA VAL A 117 -8.12 0.81 -5.64
C VAL A 117 -7.57 1.90 -6.55
N GLY A 118 -7.64 3.14 -6.09
CA GLY A 118 -7.19 4.32 -6.82
C GLY A 118 -5.69 4.53 -6.70
N SER A 119 -4.93 4.17 -7.74
CA SER A 119 -3.47 4.23 -7.74
C SER A 119 -2.90 5.08 -8.88
N VAL A 120 -1.65 5.50 -8.69
CA VAL A 120 -0.83 6.21 -9.70
C VAL A 120 0.57 5.60 -9.67
N HIS A 121 0.99 5.01 -10.79
CA HIS A 121 2.33 4.41 -10.95
C HIS A 121 3.22 5.17 -11.94
N HIS A 122 2.67 6.18 -12.61
CA HIS A 122 3.33 6.90 -13.69
C HIS A 122 3.33 8.40 -13.44
N VAL A 123 4.41 9.05 -13.87
CA VAL A 123 4.47 10.51 -14.04
C VAL A 123 5.06 10.79 -15.41
N ASN A 124 4.42 11.69 -16.15
CA ASN A 124 4.79 12.01 -17.54
C ASN A 124 4.84 10.76 -18.46
N GLY A 125 3.94 9.80 -18.22
CA GLY A 125 3.88 8.53 -18.94
C GLY A 125 5.07 7.58 -18.69
N ILE A 126 5.86 7.82 -17.64
CA ILE A 126 7.02 6.99 -17.27
C ILE A 126 6.77 6.38 -15.88
N PRO A 127 7.00 5.06 -15.69
CA PRO A 127 6.87 4.43 -14.38
C PRO A 127 7.78 5.07 -13.33
N ILE A 128 7.29 5.23 -12.11
CA ILE A 128 8.08 5.77 -10.98
C ILE A 128 8.48 4.71 -9.96
N ASP A 129 7.92 3.51 -10.07
CA ASP A 129 8.00 2.43 -9.09
C ASP A 129 8.55 1.10 -9.62
N PHE A 130 8.80 1.01 -10.92
CA PHE A 130 9.35 -0.18 -11.56
C PHE A 130 10.80 -0.47 -11.16
N ASP A 131 11.72 0.45 -11.49
CA ASP A 131 13.13 0.36 -11.12
C ASP A 131 13.77 1.76 -11.00
N ARG A 132 14.95 1.81 -10.38
CA ARG A 132 15.67 3.07 -10.16
C ARG A 132 16.08 3.76 -11.47
N PRO A 133 16.66 3.07 -12.47
CA PRO A 133 16.98 3.72 -13.75
C PRO A 133 15.77 4.35 -14.45
N THR A 134 14.59 3.75 -14.35
CA THR A 134 13.35 4.24 -14.95
C THR A 134 12.82 5.46 -14.20
N TYR A 135 12.87 5.44 -12.86
CA TYR A 135 12.60 6.61 -12.05
C TYR A 135 13.53 7.79 -12.37
N GLU A 136 14.83 7.54 -12.53
CA GLU A 136 15.81 8.57 -12.90
C GLU A 136 15.52 9.14 -14.30
N ARG A 137 15.09 8.31 -15.27
CA ARG A 137 14.60 8.79 -16.57
C ARG A 137 13.35 9.66 -16.44
N CYS A 138 12.41 9.27 -15.58
CA CYS A 138 11.23 10.08 -15.27
C CYS A 138 11.66 11.46 -14.77
N LEU A 139 12.51 11.55 -13.74
CA LEU A 139 13.03 12.82 -13.22
C LEU A 139 13.66 13.70 -14.30
N VAL A 140 14.49 13.13 -15.19
CA VAL A 140 15.15 13.88 -16.28
C VAL A 140 14.15 14.42 -17.30
N SER A 141 13.00 13.75 -17.49
CA SER A 141 11.94 14.22 -18.40
C SER A 141 11.18 15.45 -17.91
N LEU A 142 11.34 15.82 -16.64
CA LEU A 142 10.55 16.86 -15.98
C LEU A 142 11.26 18.22 -16.01
N ALA A 143 10.46 19.29 -16.00
CA ALA A 143 10.97 20.64 -15.89
C ALA A 143 11.65 20.86 -14.52
N GLY A 144 12.77 21.58 -14.53
CA GLY A 144 13.52 21.96 -13.34
C GLY A 144 15.02 22.11 -13.62
N ASP A 145 15.61 23.16 -13.04
CA ASP A 145 17.02 23.53 -13.25
C ASP A 145 17.98 22.56 -12.54
N ASP A 146 17.52 21.88 -11.48
CA ASP A 146 18.27 20.89 -10.73
C ASP A 146 17.42 19.67 -10.34
N ILE A 147 18.04 18.69 -9.67
CA ILE A 147 17.37 17.44 -9.25
C ILE A 147 16.23 17.73 -8.27
N ALA A 148 16.41 18.67 -7.34
CA ALA A 148 15.39 18.99 -6.33
C ALA A 148 14.15 19.66 -6.96
N ALA A 149 14.34 20.54 -7.95
CA ALA A 149 13.28 21.16 -8.72
C ALA A 149 12.51 20.11 -9.55
N ARG A 150 13.21 19.17 -10.19
CA ARG A 150 12.59 18.07 -10.95
C ARG A 150 11.84 17.10 -10.04
N GLN A 151 12.39 16.78 -8.88
CA GLN A 151 11.74 15.93 -7.87
C GLN A 151 10.46 16.61 -7.34
N ARG A 152 10.51 17.92 -7.08
CA ARG A 152 9.31 18.69 -6.74
C ARG A 152 8.26 18.64 -7.86
N SER A 153 8.67 18.84 -9.11
CA SER A 153 7.80 18.73 -10.30
C SER A 153 7.15 17.34 -10.41
N LEU A 154 7.91 16.28 -10.10
CA LEU A 154 7.41 14.91 -10.06
C LEU A 154 6.28 14.77 -9.05
N PHE A 155 6.50 15.24 -7.81
CA PHE A 155 5.48 15.17 -6.76
C PHE A 155 4.24 15.98 -7.09
N GLU A 156 4.40 17.19 -7.64
CA GLU A 156 3.28 18.01 -8.05
C GLU A 156 2.42 17.32 -9.10
N GLN A 157 3.04 16.76 -10.15
CA GLN A 157 2.34 16.02 -11.20
C GLN A 157 1.72 14.73 -10.69
N TYR A 158 2.41 14.00 -9.80
CA TYR A 158 1.86 12.80 -9.15
C TYR A 158 0.56 13.11 -8.39
N PHE A 159 0.57 14.15 -7.53
CA PHE A 159 -0.63 14.51 -6.77
C PHE A 159 -1.70 15.18 -7.64
N ASP A 160 -1.36 15.79 -8.78
CA ASP A 160 -2.36 16.23 -9.76
C ASP A 160 -3.02 15.04 -10.47
N ALA A 161 -2.24 14.02 -10.89
CA ALA A 161 -2.77 12.79 -11.48
C ALA A 161 -3.63 11.99 -10.48
N GLN A 162 -3.22 11.92 -9.21
CA GLN A 162 -4.02 11.28 -8.16
C GLN A 162 -5.32 12.05 -7.90
N HIS A 163 -5.30 13.39 -7.97
CA HIS A 163 -6.53 14.18 -7.85
C HIS A 163 -7.52 13.86 -8.97
N GLU A 164 -7.01 13.68 -10.19
CA GLU A 164 -7.83 13.30 -11.34
C GLU A 164 -8.51 11.95 -11.11
N VAL A 165 -7.78 10.94 -10.63
CA VAL A 165 -8.32 9.63 -10.23
C VAL A 165 -9.42 9.81 -9.17
N ILE A 166 -9.14 10.58 -8.13
CA ILE A 166 -10.08 10.85 -7.03
C ILE A 166 -11.37 11.52 -7.53
N GLN A 167 -11.26 12.51 -8.42
CA GLN A 167 -12.42 13.28 -8.90
C GLN A 167 -13.26 12.51 -9.93
N GLN A 168 -12.60 11.82 -10.87
CA GLN A 168 -13.30 11.18 -11.98
C GLN A 168 -13.78 9.77 -11.64
N LEU A 169 -13.04 9.03 -10.82
CA LEU A 169 -13.37 7.64 -10.50
C LEU A 169 -14.01 7.48 -9.12
N GLN A 170 -13.68 8.34 -8.14
CA GLN A 170 -14.10 8.17 -6.73
C GLN A 170 -13.87 6.74 -6.21
N PRO A 171 -12.62 6.26 -6.19
CA PRO A 171 -12.31 4.90 -5.74
C PRO A 171 -12.57 4.71 -4.25
N GLU A 172 -13.09 3.55 -3.86
CA GLU A 172 -13.40 3.23 -2.46
C GLU A 172 -12.15 3.15 -1.58
N VAL A 173 -11.00 2.78 -2.18
CA VAL A 173 -9.70 2.75 -1.52
C VAL A 173 -8.73 3.64 -2.29
N ILE A 174 -8.08 4.59 -1.63
CA ILE A 174 -6.93 5.32 -2.19
C ILE A 174 -5.68 4.48 -1.94
N GLY A 175 -5.11 3.90 -3.00
CA GLY A 175 -3.90 3.09 -2.96
C GLY A 175 -2.67 3.94 -2.64
N HIS A 176 -1.72 3.33 -1.92
CA HIS A 176 -0.38 3.82 -1.57
C HIS A 176 -0.16 5.32 -1.85
N PHE A 177 -0.85 6.16 -1.05
CA PHE A 177 -1.16 7.56 -1.35
C PHE A 177 0.03 8.41 -1.82
N ASP A 178 1.23 8.08 -1.39
CA ASP A 178 2.46 8.81 -1.63
C ASP A 178 3.57 7.93 -2.17
N LEU A 179 3.23 6.97 -3.03
CA LEU A 179 4.18 6.10 -3.74
C LEU A 179 5.33 6.86 -4.37
N CYS A 180 5.11 8.10 -4.81
CA CYS A 180 6.16 8.96 -5.36
C CYS A 180 7.37 9.18 -4.42
N ARG A 181 7.23 8.94 -3.10
CA ARG A 181 8.36 8.96 -2.15
C ARG A 181 9.24 7.70 -2.20
N LEU A 182 8.96 6.72 -3.06
CA LEU A 182 9.64 5.41 -3.12
C LEU A 182 11.17 5.49 -3.06
N TRP A 183 11.77 6.41 -3.79
CA TRP A 183 13.23 6.52 -3.87
C TRP A 183 13.80 7.54 -2.89
N ASP A 184 12.96 8.16 -2.06
CA ASP A 184 13.31 9.12 -1.01
C ASP A 184 12.33 9.03 0.17
N PRO A 185 12.34 7.92 0.94
CA PRO A 185 11.35 7.68 2.00
C PRO A 185 11.42 8.66 3.16
N GLN A 186 12.54 9.37 3.32
CA GLN A 186 12.77 10.31 4.42
C GLN A 186 12.22 11.70 4.13
N ILE A 187 11.77 11.96 2.89
CA ILE A 187 11.26 13.26 2.51
C ILE A 187 10.03 13.65 3.33
N SER A 188 10.00 14.93 3.72
CA SER A 188 8.85 15.59 4.32
C SER A 188 8.20 16.46 3.26
N PHE A 189 6.96 16.14 2.88
CA PHE A 189 6.24 16.96 1.90
C PHE A 189 5.83 18.33 2.45
N ARG A 190 5.87 18.50 3.78
CA ARG A 190 5.64 19.79 4.45
C ARG A 190 6.67 20.85 4.07
N ASP A 191 7.85 20.44 3.61
CA ASP A 191 8.93 21.35 3.23
C ASP A 191 8.68 21.98 1.83
N SER A 192 7.68 21.49 1.10
CA SER A 192 7.28 22.02 -0.20
C SER A 192 5.81 22.48 -0.16
N PRO A 193 5.55 23.79 0.06
CA PRO A 193 4.17 24.30 0.19
C PRO A 193 3.27 23.98 -1.02
N THR A 194 3.82 23.98 -2.23
CA THR A 194 3.08 23.68 -3.47
C THR A 194 2.66 22.21 -3.57
N VAL A 195 3.51 21.29 -3.09
CA VAL A 195 3.20 19.86 -3.01
C VAL A 195 2.23 19.60 -1.86
N TRP A 196 2.49 20.19 -0.70
CA TRP A 196 1.64 20.04 0.49
C TRP A 196 0.20 20.50 0.24
N HIS A 197 0.01 21.62 -0.46
CA HIS A 197 -1.33 22.08 -0.86
C HIS A 197 -2.08 21.04 -1.71
N ARG A 198 -1.41 20.34 -2.64
CA ARG A 198 -2.02 19.30 -3.47
C ARG A 198 -2.38 18.06 -2.66
N ILE A 199 -1.52 17.67 -1.73
CA ILE A 199 -1.80 16.59 -0.77
C ILE A 199 -3.07 16.93 0.02
N GLU A 200 -3.15 18.13 0.61
CA GLU A 200 -4.34 18.55 1.37
C GLU A 200 -5.61 18.56 0.51
N ARG A 201 -5.53 19.06 -0.73
CA ARG A 201 -6.63 19.02 -1.70
C ARG A 201 -7.12 17.58 -1.91
N ASN A 202 -6.20 16.65 -2.14
CA ASN A 202 -6.52 15.25 -2.43
C ASN A 202 -7.13 14.54 -1.23
N VAL A 203 -6.54 14.73 -0.03
CA VAL A 203 -7.09 14.16 1.22
C VAL A 203 -8.50 14.70 1.47
N LYS A 204 -8.72 16.01 1.37
CA LYS A 204 -10.07 16.60 1.55
C LYS A 204 -11.08 16.03 0.55
N ALA A 205 -10.69 15.88 -0.72
CA ALA A 205 -11.55 15.30 -1.75
C ALA A 205 -11.92 13.84 -1.43
N ALA A 206 -10.94 12.99 -1.11
CA ALA A 206 -11.18 11.58 -0.75
C ALA A 206 -12.02 11.43 0.53
N VAL A 207 -11.77 12.26 1.55
CA VAL A 207 -12.60 12.32 2.76
C VAL A 207 -14.05 12.70 2.43
N SER A 208 -14.28 13.62 1.49
CA SER A 208 -15.62 14.16 1.23
C SER A 208 -16.63 13.12 0.74
N TYR A 209 -16.19 12.06 0.05
CA TYR A 209 -17.05 10.94 -0.35
C TYR A 209 -16.84 9.68 0.50
N GLY A 210 -15.96 9.75 1.51
CA GLY A 210 -15.79 8.69 2.50
C GLY A 210 -14.85 7.55 2.10
N ALA A 211 -13.92 7.79 1.17
CA ALA A 211 -12.89 6.81 0.78
C ALA A 211 -12.11 6.28 1.98
N LEU A 212 -11.63 5.05 1.85
CA LEU A 212 -10.59 4.51 2.71
C LEU A 212 -9.22 4.94 2.19
N PHE A 213 -8.34 5.37 3.08
CA PHE A 213 -6.93 5.55 2.78
C PHE A 213 -6.20 4.28 3.17
N GLU A 214 -5.51 3.70 2.19
CA GLU A 214 -4.70 2.53 2.41
C GLU A 214 -3.51 2.82 3.32
N VAL A 215 -3.26 1.93 4.28
CA VAL A 215 -2.02 1.79 5.02
C VAL A 215 -1.32 0.55 4.50
N ASN A 216 -0.48 0.75 3.50
CA ASN A 216 0.13 -0.31 2.70
C ASN A 216 1.41 -0.82 3.36
N ALA A 217 1.41 -2.11 3.74
CA ALA A 217 2.54 -2.76 4.38
C ALA A 217 3.71 -3.08 3.42
N ALA A 218 3.54 -2.93 2.11
CA ALA A 218 4.58 -3.19 1.12
C ALA A 218 5.84 -2.34 1.31
N ALA A 219 5.70 -1.14 1.88
CA ALA A 219 6.83 -0.27 2.18
C ALA A 219 7.88 -0.95 3.09
N PHE A 220 7.44 -1.77 4.05
CA PHE A 220 8.34 -2.46 4.98
C PHE A 220 9.21 -3.52 4.29
N ARG A 221 8.75 -4.13 3.19
CA ARG A 221 9.57 -5.05 2.36
C ARG A 221 10.79 -4.35 1.78
N LYS A 222 10.69 -3.03 1.58
CA LYS A 222 11.73 -2.16 1.03
C LYS A 222 12.71 -1.67 2.12
N GLY A 223 12.59 -2.18 3.35
CA GLY A 223 13.43 -1.80 4.49
C GLY A 223 13.01 -0.50 5.18
N TRP A 224 11.80 0.00 4.91
CA TRP A 224 11.31 1.23 5.51
C TRP A 224 10.85 1.01 6.95
N THR A 225 10.75 2.10 7.70
CA THR A 225 10.20 2.11 9.07
C THR A 225 8.75 2.60 9.13
N THR A 226 8.17 2.92 7.98
CA THR A 226 6.82 3.47 7.82
C THR A 226 6.08 2.75 6.69
N ALA A 227 4.75 2.81 6.71
CA ALA A 227 3.91 2.39 5.59
C ALA A 227 3.84 3.48 4.49
N TYR A 228 3.12 3.20 3.41
CA TYR A 228 2.40 4.26 2.68
C TYR A 228 1.02 4.43 3.32
N PRO A 229 0.55 5.64 3.69
CA PRO A 229 1.28 6.89 3.66
C PRO A 229 2.36 7.01 4.74
N GLY A 230 3.37 7.82 4.45
CA GLY A 230 4.36 8.26 5.42
C GLY A 230 3.77 9.16 6.53
N PRO A 231 4.56 9.48 7.56
CA PRO A 231 4.06 10.08 8.80
C PRO A 231 3.33 11.41 8.66
N ASP A 232 3.82 12.29 7.78
CA ASP A 232 3.29 13.62 7.56
C ASP A 232 1.88 13.56 6.95
N ILE A 233 1.69 12.70 5.96
CA ILE A 233 0.42 12.47 5.28
C ILE A 233 -0.54 11.64 6.14
N LEU A 234 -0.07 10.61 6.86
CA LEU A 234 -0.89 9.86 7.82
C LEU A 234 -1.55 10.80 8.84
N GLN A 235 -0.76 11.69 9.44
CA GLN A 235 -1.27 12.66 10.42
C GLN A 235 -2.26 13.65 9.79
N LEU A 236 -2.04 14.07 8.55
CA LEU A 236 -2.98 14.92 7.81
C LEU A 236 -4.31 14.21 7.58
N ILE A 237 -4.30 12.97 7.09
CA ILE A 237 -5.49 12.14 6.88
C ILE A 237 -6.29 12.03 8.19
N MET A 238 -5.62 11.72 9.30
CA MET A 238 -6.26 11.64 10.61
C MET A 238 -6.86 12.99 11.03
N SER A 239 -6.12 14.09 10.85
CA SER A 239 -6.59 15.44 11.23
C SER A 239 -7.81 15.91 10.46
N LEU A 240 -8.02 15.38 9.25
CA LEU A 240 -9.16 15.67 8.39
C LEU A 240 -10.28 14.63 8.50
N GLY A 241 -10.18 13.66 9.43
CA GLY A 241 -11.20 12.65 9.65
C GLY A 241 -11.24 11.52 8.62
N GLY A 242 -10.13 11.29 7.91
CA GLY A 242 -10.01 10.18 6.96
C GLY A 242 -10.04 8.81 7.64
N ARG A 243 -10.58 7.82 6.92
CA ARG A 243 -10.72 6.44 7.38
C ARG A 243 -9.55 5.61 6.86
N LEU A 244 -8.86 4.90 7.74
CA LEU A 244 -7.69 4.09 7.38
C LEU A 244 -8.08 2.62 7.20
N THR A 245 -7.53 1.95 6.19
CA THR A 245 -7.62 0.48 6.01
C THR A 245 -6.23 -0.12 5.89
N LEU A 246 -6.06 -1.40 6.21
CA LEU A 246 -4.80 -2.11 5.98
C LEU A 246 -4.79 -2.79 4.61
N SER A 247 -3.59 -2.91 4.05
CA SER A 247 -3.30 -3.81 2.95
C SER A 247 -1.88 -4.34 3.01
N ASP A 248 -1.65 -5.46 2.32
CA ASP A 248 -0.33 -6.05 2.08
C ASP A 248 0.22 -5.77 0.69
N ASP A 249 -0.64 -5.42 -0.28
CA ASP A 249 -0.30 -5.29 -1.68
C ASP A 249 0.52 -6.51 -2.12
N SER A 250 -0.07 -7.67 -1.81
CA SER A 250 0.60 -8.96 -1.93
C SER A 250 0.74 -9.31 -3.40
N HIS A 251 1.95 -9.60 -3.87
CA HIS A 251 2.22 -10.05 -5.23
C HIS A 251 2.40 -11.59 -5.28
N GLY A 252 1.45 -12.28 -4.67
CA GLY A 252 1.40 -13.73 -4.58
C GLY A 252 1.31 -14.31 -3.16
N PRO A 253 1.15 -15.64 -3.04
CA PRO A 253 0.79 -16.32 -1.78
C PRO A 253 1.79 -16.08 -0.64
N HIS A 254 3.07 -15.93 -0.99
CA HIS A 254 4.16 -15.71 -0.04
C HIS A 254 4.11 -14.32 0.61
N ALA A 255 3.48 -13.33 -0.04
CA ALA A 255 3.42 -11.94 0.41
C ALA A 255 2.16 -11.60 1.21
N VAL A 256 1.15 -12.48 1.23
CA VAL A 256 -0.11 -12.27 1.97
C VAL A 256 0.16 -11.96 3.45
N GLY A 257 -0.38 -10.88 3.99
CA GLY A 257 -0.22 -10.43 5.37
C GLY A 257 1.22 -10.11 5.80
N LEU A 258 2.18 -10.07 4.87
CA LEU A 258 3.57 -9.79 5.20
C LEU A 258 3.70 -8.36 5.75
N HIS A 259 4.50 -8.20 6.82
CA HIS A 259 4.71 -6.93 7.54
C HIS A 259 3.46 -6.30 8.19
N TYR A 260 2.37 -7.05 8.38
CA TYR A 260 1.21 -6.51 9.11
C TYR A 260 1.55 -6.10 10.55
N GLU A 261 2.42 -6.85 11.23
CA GLU A 261 2.87 -6.47 12.57
C GLU A 261 3.59 -5.12 12.59
N ASP A 262 4.38 -4.84 11.55
CA ASP A 262 5.10 -3.58 11.40
C ASP A 262 4.13 -2.43 11.09
N ALA A 263 3.16 -2.65 10.19
CA ALA A 263 2.10 -1.68 9.90
C ALA A 263 1.26 -1.35 11.14
N ILE A 264 0.89 -2.36 11.94
CA ILE A 264 0.16 -2.17 13.20
C ILE A 264 1.02 -1.41 14.22
N ARG A 265 2.32 -1.70 14.31
CA ARG A 265 3.24 -0.96 15.20
C ARG A 265 3.36 0.50 14.78
N TYR A 266 3.48 0.75 13.48
CA TYR A 266 3.49 2.09 12.90
C TYR A 266 2.20 2.84 13.26
N LEU A 267 1.03 2.28 12.98
CA LEU A 267 -0.27 2.90 13.32
C LEU A 267 -0.43 3.19 14.81
N ARG A 268 -0.02 2.26 15.67
CA ARG A 268 -0.03 2.47 17.13
C ARG A 268 0.88 3.62 17.57
N SER A 269 2.03 3.80 16.91
CA SER A 269 2.96 4.90 17.25
C SER A 269 2.34 6.28 16.97
N TYR A 270 1.40 6.36 16.02
CA TYR A 270 0.61 7.57 15.72
C TYR A 270 -0.75 7.60 16.41
N ARG A 271 -1.03 6.67 17.34
CA ARG A 271 -2.29 6.58 18.09
C ARG A 271 -3.52 6.46 17.19
N VAL A 272 -3.42 5.64 16.14
CA VAL A 272 -4.59 5.23 15.36
C VAL A 272 -5.40 4.24 16.18
N ASP A 273 -6.62 4.63 16.55
CA ASP A 273 -7.50 3.80 17.38
C ASP A 273 -8.42 2.90 16.56
N ASN A 274 -8.81 3.35 15.36
CA ASN A 274 -9.83 2.73 14.53
C ASN A 274 -9.32 2.45 13.12
N LEU A 275 -9.68 1.28 12.60
CA LEU A 275 -9.47 0.88 11.22
C LEU A 275 -10.81 0.52 10.59
N TRP A 276 -10.87 0.65 9.28
CA TRP A 276 -12.05 0.44 8.47
C TRP A 276 -11.78 -0.60 7.40
N TYR A 277 -12.85 -1.23 6.91
CA TYR A 277 -12.79 -2.18 5.81
C TYR A 277 -14.07 -2.09 4.98
N LEU A 278 -14.00 -2.61 3.77
CA LEU A 278 -15.15 -2.77 2.87
C LEU A 278 -15.81 -4.13 3.13
N SER A 279 -17.13 -4.22 3.00
CA SER A 279 -17.86 -5.47 3.13
C SER A 279 -19.12 -5.45 2.27
N MET A 280 -19.53 -6.57 1.71
CA MET A 280 -20.73 -6.66 0.88
C MET A 280 -22.00 -6.35 1.68
N LEU A 281 -22.93 -5.64 1.06
CA LEU A 281 -24.30 -5.50 1.58
C LEU A 281 -25.03 -6.85 1.55
N ALA A 282 -25.62 -7.25 2.68
CA ALA A 282 -26.32 -8.53 2.81
C ALA A 282 -27.64 -8.65 2.00
N GLN A 283 -28.07 -7.59 1.31
CA GLN A 283 -29.26 -7.60 0.44
C GLN A 283 -29.01 -6.74 -0.80
N SER A 284 -28.85 -7.35 -1.96
CA SER A 284 -28.97 -6.60 -3.22
C SER A 284 -30.44 -6.29 -3.44
N ARG A 285 -30.77 -5.01 -3.57
CA ARG A 285 -31.98 -4.59 -4.27
C ARG A 285 -31.54 -3.69 -5.39
N SER A 286 -32.03 -4.02 -6.58
CA SER A 286 -31.94 -3.19 -7.77
C SER A 286 -32.30 -1.74 -7.43
N LEU A 287 -31.62 -0.78 -8.06
CA LEU A 287 -32.17 0.49 -8.55
C LEU A 287 -31.05 1.45 -9.01
N GLY A 288 -31.14 1.90 -10.27
CA GLY A 288 -30.81 3.28 -10.66
C GLY A 288 -29.38 3.57 -11.14
N ASP A 289 -29.32 4.38 -12.21
CA ASP A 289 -28.18 4.78 -13.05
C ASP A 289 -27.06 5.61 -12.36
N GLN A 290 -26.85 5.46 -11.05
CA GLN A 290 -25.73 6.09 -10.32
C GLN A 290 -24.92 5.02 -9.59
N ARG A 291 -23.59 5.03 -9.77
CA ARG A 291 -22.64 4.11 -9.12
C ARG A 291 -22.81 4.16 -7.60
N GLN A 292 -23.57 3.23 -7.03
CA GLN A 292 -23.49 2.89 -5.62
C GLN A 292 -22.51 1.73 -5.49
N SER A 293 -21.45 1.95 -4.72
CA SER A 293 -20.56 0.85 -4.32
C SER A 293 -21.39 -0.27 -3.71
N LEU A 294 -21.17 -1.52 -4.15
CA LEU A 294 -21.82 -2.70 -3.57
C LEU A 294 -21.26 -3.01 -2.17
N ALA A 295 -20.12 -2.40 -1.84
CA ALA A 295 -19.48 -2.50 -0.55
C ALA A 295 -19.87 -1.36 0.39
N VAL A 296 -20.04 -1.69 1.67
CA VAL A 296 -20.19 -0.74 2.76
C VAL A 296 -18.93 -0.64 3.59
N TYR A 297 -18.69 0.55 4.10
CA TYR A 297 -17.64 0.83 5.07
C TYR A 297 -18.05 0.32 6.45
N LYS A 298 -17.24 -0.56 7.02
CA LYS A 298 -17.39 -1.07 8.39
C LYS A 298 -16.15 -0.74 9.20
N GLU A 299 -16.36 -0.35 10.45
CA GLU A 299 -15.29 -0.17 11.41
C GLU A 299 -14.89 -1.54 12.00
N ILE A 300 -13.58 -1.77 12.16
CA ILE A 300 -13.07 -2.95 12.85
C ILE A 300 -13.32 -2.75 14.34
N THR A 301 -14.32 -3.45 14.88
CA THR A 301 -14.66 -3.40 16.30
C THR A 301 -13.66 -4.23 17.11
N GLY A 302 -13.03 -3.58 18.09
CA GLY A 302 -12.01 -4.17 18.94
C GLY A 302 -10.91 -3.16 19.22
N SER A 303 -10.76 -2.75 20.48
CA SER A 303 -9.85 -1.66 20.80
C SER A 303 -8.40 -2.02 20.43
N MET A 304 -7.69 -1.15 19.72
CA MET A 304 -6.23 -1.16 19.71
C MET A 304 -5.62 -0.69 21.05
N THR A 305 -6.41 -0.69 22.14
CA THR A 305 -5.94 -0.17 23.42
C THR A 305 -4.77 -1.00 23.93
N VAL A 306 -3.72 -0.25 24.24
CA VAL A 306 -2.59 -0.74 25.02
C VAL A 306 -3.14 -1.20 26.34
N ASP A 307 -2.97 -2.48 26.67
CA ASP A 307 -3.06 -2.94 28.05
C ASP A 307 -1.96 -2.23 28.86
N ARG A 308 -2.30 -1.04 29.37
CA ARG A 308 -1.43 -0.24 30.25
C ARG A 308 -1.03 -1.05 31.49
N SER A 309 -1.81 -2.07 31.87
CA SER A 309 -1.56 -2.90 33.03
C SER A 309 -0.38 -3.87 32.87
N ARG A 310 0.09 -4.12 31.64
CA ARG A 310 1.26 -4.99 31.40
C ARG A 310 2.59 -4.25 31.57
N ARG A 311 2.67 -2.98 31.14
CA ARG A 311 3.88 -2.14 31.35
C ARG A 311 4.09 -1.74 32.82
N GLU A 312 3.02 -1.50 33.57
CA GLU A 312 3.14 -1.16 34.99
C GLU A 312 3.53 -2.37 35.85
N ARG A 313 3.09 -3.59 35.48
CA ARG A 313 3.51 -4.84 36.15
C ARG A 313 4.97 -5.22 35.86
N GLU A 314 5.44 -4.97 34.64
CA GLU A 314 6.85 -5.21 34.28
C GLU A 314 7.80 -4.14 34.85
N ALA A 315 7.36 -2.88 34.96
CA ALA A 315 8.13 -1.81 35.60
C ALA A 315 8.22 -1.97 37.13
N SER A 316 7.17 -2.47 37.79
CA SER A 316 7.16 -2.70 39.24
C SER A 316 7.86 -4.02 39.64
N GLY A 317 7.86 -5.05 38.78
CA GLY A 317 8.62 -6.28 39.01
C GLY A 317 10.14 -6.13 38.92
N ASN A 318 10.63 -5.15 38.14
CA ASN A 318 12.07 -4.94 37.92
C ASN A 318 12.76 -4.09 39.01
N LEU A 319 11.98 -3.45 39.90
CA LEU A 319 12.49 -2.67 41.03
C LEU A 319 12.78 -3.55 42.27
N GLN A 320 12.18 -4.74 42.38
CA GLN A 320 12.47 -5.69 43.48
C GLN A 320 13.65 -6.63 43.19
N GLY A 321 14.06 -6.80 41.92
CA GLY A 321 15.16 -7.69 41.53
C GLY A 321 16.56 -7.06 41.55
N LYS A 322 16.68 -5.73 41.65
CA LYS A 322 17.98 -5.02 41.59
C LYS A 322 18.64 -4.75 42.95
N ALA A 323 17.99 -5.07 44.07
CA ALA A 323 18.54 -4.86 45.41
C ALA A 323 19.36 -6.04 45.97
N MET A 324 19.64 -7.08 45.17
CA MET A 324 20.17 -8.34 45.70
C MET A 324 21.38 -8.91 44.93
N VAL A 325 22.13 -8.07 44.22
CA VAL A 325 23.37 -8.48 43.50
C VAL A 325 24.51 -7.46 43.71
N GLU A 326 24.59 -6.82 44.87
CA GLU A 326 25.76 -6.03 45.29
C GLU A 326 26.37 -6.60 46.57
N HIS A 327 26.74 -7.88 46.56
CA HIS A 327 27.73 -8.42 47.50
C HIS A 327 28.23 -9.79 47.04
N ARG A 328 29.31 -9.80 46.26
CA ARG A 328 30.40 -10.81 46.24
C ARG A 328 31.22 -10.66 44.97
N MET A 329 32.39 -10.07 45.09
CA MET A 329 33.67 -10.79 45.02
C MET A 329 34.81 -9.79 44.82
N GLN A 330 35.60 -9.65 45.89
CA GLN A 330 36.94 -9.11 45.87
C GLN A 330 37.91 -10.20 45.37
N GLY A 331 38.93 -9.78 44.64
CA GLY A 331 40.25 -10.44 44.61
C GLY A 331 40.59 -11.27 43.38
N LEU A 332 41.39 -10.71 42.47
CA LEU A 332 42.80 -11.10 42.29
C LEU A 332 43.51 -10.15 41.28
N ILE A 333 44.69 -9.68 41.69
CA ILE A 333 45.74 -9.00 40.90
C ILE A 333 46.72 -10.15 40.48
N ILE A 334 47.42 -10.25 39.34
CA ILE A 334 48.57 -9.49 38.78
C ILE A 334 48.90 -9.99 37.30
N PRO A 335 49.97 -9.56 36.54
CA PRO A 335 49.90 -8.63 35.38
C PRO A 335 50.64 -9.05 34.06
N VAL A 336 50.75 -8.10 33.09
CA VAL A 336 51.69 -7.95 31.92
C VAL A 336 51.49 -8.94 30.74
N LEU A 337 51.48 -8.57 29.45
CA LEU A 337 52.51 -7.89 28.64
C LEU A 337 52.00 -7.32 27.30
N ARG A 338 52.56 -6.16 26.93
CA ARG A 338 52.46 -5.43 25.66
C ARG A 338 53.10 -6.18 24.48
N ARG A 339 52.58 -5.93 23.25
CA ARG A 339 53.31 -5.64 21.98
C ARG A 339 52.24 -5.27 20.91
N ARG A 340 52.09 -4.00 20.53
CA ARG A 340 52.72 -3.27 19.39
C ARG A 340 52.51 -3.90 18.00
N THR A 341 51.69 -3.18 17.21
CA THR A 341 51.50 -3.01 15.74
C THR A 341 52.77 -3.11 14.87
N PRO A 342 52.76 -3.15 13.50
CA PRO A 342 51.85 -2.40 12.60
C PRO A 342 51.61 -3.07 11.18
N PRO A 343 51.40 -2.35 10.03
CA PRO A 343 50.35 -2.67 9.05
C PRO A 343 50.92 -3.04 7.65
N HIS A 344 50.06 -3.36 6.68
CA HIS A 344 50.26 -3.30 5.20
C HIS A 344 49.01 -3.97 4.57
N SER A 345 48.47 -3.66 3.40
CA SER A 345 48.68 -2.66 2.34
C SER A 345 47.52 -2.83 1.34
N ASP A 346 47.30 -1.83 0.49
CA ASP A 346 46.48 -1.81 -0.72
C ASP A 346 46.36 -3.14 -1.49
N ILE A 347 45.24 -3.34 -2.21
CA ILE A 347 45.22 -3.58 -3.67
C ILE A 347 43.81 -3.36 -4.23
N ARG A 348 43.75 -2.54 -5.28
CA ARG A 348 42.63 -2.32 -6.20
C ARG A 348 42.36 -3.58 -7.03
N ARG A 349 41.09 -3.86 -7.32
CA ARG A 349 40.56 -4.04 -8.68
C ARG A 349 39.04 -4.04 -8.66
#